data_AF-A0A379GD05-F1
#
_entry.id   AF-A0A379GD05-F1
#
_cell.length_a   1.000
_cell.length_b   1.000
_cell.length_c   1.000
_cell.angle_alpha   90.00
_cell.angle_beta   90.00
_cell.angle_gamma   90.00
#
_symmetry.space_group_name_H-M   'P 1'
#
loop_
_entity.id
_entity.type
_entity.pdbx_description
1 polymer ?
#
loop_
_entity_poly.entity_id
_entity_poly.type
_entity_poly.pdbx_seq_one_letter_code
_entity_poly.pdbx_strand_id
1 'polypeptide(L)'
;MLIGHHCEIVLHSLEDLKCSAVKIANGEHTGRKIGSPITDLALQMLHDITDEDSSFSKAYFTRAKSGALMKSITIAIRNRERRVIGLLCINMNLDVPIL
;
A
#
# COMPACT_ATOMS: atom_id res chain seq x y z
N MET A 1 3.22 19.22 7.71
CA MET A 1 2.44 18.64 6.58
C MET A 1 2.40 17.14 6.80
N LEU A 2 1.23 16.52 6.96
CA LEU A 2 1.06 15.14 7.46
C LEU A 2 1.70 14.05 6.57
N ILE A 3 1.94 14.37 5.30
CA ILE A 3 2.54 13.48 4.29
C ILE A 3 3.80 14.16 3.78
N GLY A 4 4.93 13.90 4.43
CA GLY A 4 6.26 14.36 4.04
C GLY A 4 7.09 13.26 3.38
N HIS A 5 8.39 13.48 3.23
CA HIS A 5 9.34 12.54 2.63
C HIS A 5 9.33 11.15 3.27
N HIS A 6 8.82 10.99 4.49
CA HIS A 6 8.78 9.74 5.25
C HIS A 6 7.53 8.89 5.03
N CYS A 7 6.61 9.36 4.19
CA CYS A 7 5.40 8.64 3.80
C CYS A 7 5.51 8.23 2.34
N GLU A 8 5.57 6.92 2.08
CA GLU A 8 5.54 6.35 0.75
C GLU A 8 4.08 5.99 0.39
N ILE A 9 3.67 6.36 -0.81
CA ILE A 9 2.34 6.01 -1.34
C ILE A 9 2.53 5.17 -2.60
N VAL A 10 1.86 4.02 -2.64
CA VAL A 10 1.90 3.10 -3.78
C VAL A 10 0.48 2.88 -4.28
N LEU A 11 0.28 3.13 -5.58
CA LEU A 11 -0.94 2.79 -6.28
C LEU A 11 -0.73 1.48 -7.04
N HIS A 12 -1.59 0.51 -6.75
CA HIS A 12 -1.63 -0.78 -7.43
C HIS A 12 -2.84 -0.87 -8.37
N SER A 13 -2.60 -1.29 -9.62
CA SER A 13 -3.64 -1.88 -10.50
C SER A 13 -3.72 -3.38 -10.24
N LEU A 14 -4.94 -3.93 -10.22
CA LEU A 14 -5.16 -5.38 -10.08
C LEU A 14 -5.30 -6.10 -11.43
N GLU A 15 -5.01 -5.44 -12.55
CA GLU A 15 -5.05 -6.03 -13.89
C GLU A 15 -3.93 -7.03 -14.14
N ASP A 16 -2.71 -6.72 -13.66
CA ASP A 16 -1.57 -7.64 -13.63
C ASP A 16 -0.89 -7.58 -12.26
N LEU A 17 -1.08 -8.63 -11.46
CA LEU A 17 -0.53 -8.71 -10.10
C LEU A 17 1.01 -8.73 -10.09
N LYS A 18 1.65 -9.19 -11.17
CA LYS A 18 3.12 -9.22 -11.30
C LYS A 18 3.71 -7.83 -11.56
N CYS A 19 2.94 -6.94 -12.18
CA CYS A 19 3.33 -5.57 -12.51
C CYS A 19 2.39 -4.53 -11.87
N SER A 20 1.84 -4.83 -10.70
CA SER A 20 0.71 -4.09 -10.14
C SER A 20 1.03 -2.64 -9.76
N ALA A 21 2.25 -2.33 -9.30
CA ALA A 21 2.59 -0.97 -8.86
C ALA A 21 2.67 -0.01 -10.06
N VAL A 22 1.62 0.77 -10.31
CA VAL A 22 1.51 1.67 -11.47
C VAL A 22 1.96 3.10 -11.16
N LYS A 23 1.94 3.50 -9.88
CA LYS A 23 2.46 4.81 -9.45
C LYS A 23 3.01 4.71 -8.03
N ILE A 24 4.10 5.44 -7.79
CA ILE A 24 4.72 5.56 -6.46
C ILE A 24 5.05 7.02 -6.21
N ALA A 25 4.72 7.51 -5.01
CA ALA A 25 5.19 8.79 -4.48
C ALA A 25 6.10 8.53 -3.28
N ASN A 26 7.22 9.25 -3.18
CA ASN A 26 8.24 9.09 -2.13
C ASN A 26 8.75 7.64 -1.98
N GLY A 27 9.01 6.97 -3.10
CA GLY A 27 9.37 5.54 -3.21
C GLY A 27 10.73 5.11 -2.65
N GLU A 28 11.31 5.91 -1.76
CA GLU A 28 12.67 5.73 -1.25
C GLU A 28 12.73 4.77 -0.06
N HIS A 29 11.59 4.42 0.55
CA HIS A 29 11.56 3.68 1.82
C HIS A 29 11.45 2.17 1.64
N THR A 30 10.60 1.69 0.74
CA THR A 30 10.40 0.24 0.56
C THR A 30 11.28 -0.36 -0.53
N GLY A 31 11.90 0.49 -1.36
CA GLY A 31 12.66 0.08 -2.53
C GLY A 31 11.79 -0.47 -3.66
N ARG A 32 10.47 -0.21 -3.63
CA ARG A 32 9.57 -0.51 -4.74
C ARG A 32 9.83 0.44 -5.91
N LYS A 33 9.61 -0.08 -7.11
CA LYS A 33 9.63 0.67 -8.38
C LYS A 33 8.31 0.44 -9.11
N ILE A 34 7.99 1.32 -10.06
CA ILE A 34 6.88 1.07 -10.99
C ILE A 34 7.09 -0.30 -11.65
N GLY A 35 6.03 -1.10 -11.74
CA GLY A 35 6.07 -2.49 -12.19
C GLY A 35 6.43 -3.51 -11.10
N SER A 36 6.63 -3.10 -9.84
CA SER A 36 6.80 -4.07 -8.75
C SER A 36 5.53 -4.92 -8.56
N PRO A 37 5.68 -6.20 -8.21
CA PRO A 37 4.53 -7.06 -7.96
C PRO A 37 3.81 -6.64 -6.68
N ILE A 38 2.54 -7.05 -6.58
CA ILE A 38 1.81 -6.98 -5.33
C ILE A 38 2.43 -8.00 -4.36
N THR A 39 2.47 -7.66 -3.08
CA THR A 39 2.98 -8.58 -2.05
C THR A 39 1.89 -9.52 -1.55
N ASP A 40 2.25 -10.71 -1.08
CA ASP A 40 1.32 -11.67 -0.47
C ASP A 40 0.48 -11.04 0.66
N LEU A 41 1.10 -10.19 1.49
CA LEU A 41 0.39 -9.46 2.54
C LEU A 41 -0.70 -8.53 1.99
N ALA A 42 -0.43 -7.83 0.88
CA ALA A 42 -1.42 -6.97 0.24
C ALA A 42 -2.53 -7.77 -0.46
N LEU A 43 -2.21 -8.98 -0.94
CA LEU A 43 -3.22 -9.92 -1.46
C LEU A 43 -4.14 -10.44 -0.34
N GLN A 44 -3.57 -10.76 0.82
CA GLN A 44 -4.35 -11.13 2.00
C GLN A 44 -5.27 -9.97 2.42
N MET A 45 -4.74 -8.75 2.52
CA MET A 45 -5.54 -7.57 2.84
C MET A 45 -6.64 -7.32 1.80
N LEU A 46 -6.36 -7.54 0.51
CA LEU A 46 -7.37 -7.44 -0.54
C LEU A 46 -8.51 -8.45 -0.30
N HIS A 47 -8.18 -9.69 0.06
CA HIS A 47 -9.17 -10.71 0.37
C HIS A 47 -10.03 -10.30 1.57
N ASP A 48 -9.40 -9.92 2.69
CA ASP A 48 -10.10 -9.49 3.91
C ASP A 48 -11.02 -8.28 3.64
N ILE A 49 -10.52 -7.27 2.91
CA ILE A 49 -11.30 -6.07 2.55
C ILE A 49 -12.49 -6.42 1.65
N THR A 50 -12.33 -7.41 0.76
CA THR A 50 -13.39 -7.85 -0.15
C THR A 50 -14.47 -8.63 0.60
N ASP A 51 -14.05 -9.54 1.48
CA ASP A 51 -14.95 -10.39 2.27
C ASP A 51 -15.76 -9.58 3.30
N GLU A 52 -15.15 -8.56 3.90
CA GLU A 52 -15.82 -7.68 4.87
C GLU A 52 -16.63 -6.53 4.22
N ASP A 53 -16.63 -6.41 2.88
CA ASP A 53 -17.10 -5.21 2.12
C ASP A 53 -16.56 -3.88 2.70
N SER A 54 -15.34 -3.91 3.26
CA SER A 54 -14.69 -2.74 3.87
C SER A 54 -14.07 -1.83 2.80
N SER A 55 -13.84 -0.56 3.11
CA SER A 55 -13.10 0.34 2.21
C SER A 55 -11.59 0.33 2.45
N PHE A 56 -11.13 -0.16 3.60
CA PHE A 56 -9.72 -0.11 3.99
C PHE A 56 -9.36 -1.22 4.98
N SER A 57 -8.08 -1.58 5.03
CA SER A 57 -7.55 -2.51 6.04
C SER A 57 -7.46 -1.83 7.40
N LYS A 58 -7.49 -2.62 8.48
CA LYS A 58 -6.94 -2.15 9.77
C LYS A 58 -5.48 -1.71 9.56
N ALA A 59 -5.02 -0.72 10.32
CA ALA A 59 -3.62 -0.31 10.26
C ALA A 59 -2.72 -1.47 10.72
N TYR A 60 -1.65 -1.74 9.99
CA TYR A 60 -0.73 -2.85 10.26
C TYR A 60 0.73 -2.38 10.23
N PHE A 61 1.61 -3.16 10.85
CA PHE A 61 3.03 -2.87 10.90
C PHE A 61 3.78 -3.80 9.94
N THR A 62 4.71 -3.24 9.17
CA THR A 62 5.62 -3.99 8.31
C THR A 62 7.05 -3.53 8.54
N ARG A 63 8.03 -4.23 7.97
CA ARG A 63 9.40 -3.76 7.91
C ARG A 63 9.79 -3.49 6.45
N ALA A 64 10.40 -2.34 6.23
CA ALA A 64 11.04 -2.04 4.96
C ALA A 64 12.27 -2.95 4.76
N LYS A 65 12.80 -3.00 3.53
CA LYS A 65 14.04 -3.74 3.23
C LYS A 65 15.24 -3.21 4.02
N SER A 66 15.23 -1.93 4.39
CA SER A 66 16.22 -1.32 5.28
C SER A 66 16.13 -1.78 6.73
N GLY A 67 15.07 -2.50 7.12
CA GLY A 67 14.75 -2.88 8.50
C GLY A 67 13.81 -1.91 9.20
N ALA A 68 13.55 -0.73 8.61
CA ALA A 68 12.76 0.32 9.23
C ALA A 68 11.33 -0.11 9.53
N LEU A 69 10.80 0.29 10.69
CA LEU A 69 9.42 -0.02 11.06
C LEU A 69 8.45 0.87 10.27
N MET A 70 7.52 0.24 9.57
CA MET A 70 6.53 0.94 8.76
C MET A 70 5.14 0.72 9.34
N LYS A 71 4.36 1.79 9.50
CA LYS A 71 2.92 1.70 9.75
C LYS A 71 2.18 1.91 8.44
N SER A 72 1.36 0.94 8.07
CA SER A 72 0.76 0.85 6.74
C SER A 72 -0.76 0.77 6.83
N ILE A 73 -1.42 1.30 5.81
CA ILE A 73 -2.85 1.09 5.54
C ILE A 73 -3.03 0.84 4.05
N THR A 74 -3.97 -0.06 3.72
CA THR A 74 -4.37 -0.36 2.35
C THR A 74 -5.82 0.07 2.15
N ILE A 75 -6.08 0.86 1.11
CA ILE A 75 -7.41 1.36 0.76
C ILE A 75 -7.81 0.73 -0.57
N ALA A 76 -9.00 0.13 -0.63
CA ALA A 76 -9.51 -0.49 -1.85
C ALA A 76 -10.15 0.56 -2.78
N ILE A 77 -9.77 0.53 -4.04
CA ILE A 77 -10.37 1.34 -5.11
C ILE A 77 -11.38 0.46 -5.84
N ARG A 78 -12.64 0.91 -5.88
CA ARG A 78 -13.74 0.17 -6.51
C ARG A 78 -14.25 0.85 -7.76
N ASN A 79 -14.68 0.05 -8.73
CA ASN A 79 -15.40 0.54 -9.90
C ASN A 79 -16.90 0.75 -9.58
N ARG A 80 -17.69 1.16 -10.59
CA ARG A 80 -19.15 1.38 -10.45
C ARG A 80 -19.93 0.10 -10.13
N GLU A 81 -19.36 -1.07 -10.40
CA GLU A 81 -19.94 -2.39 -10.11
C GLU A 81 -19.55 -2.90 -8.71
N ARG A 82 -18.92 -2.04 -7.87
CA ARG A 82 -18.38 -2.36 -6.54
C ARG A 82 -17.24 -3.39 -6.53
N ARG A 83 -16.69 -3.77 -7.69
CA ARG A 83 -15.51 -4.63 -7.80
C ARG A 83 -14.26 -3.85 -7.41
N VAL A 84 -13.40 -4.45 -6.58
CA VAL A 84 -12.07 -3.89 -6.29
C VAL A 84 -11.18 -4.00 -7.52
N ILE A 85 -10.67 -2.88 -8.02
CA ILE A 85 -9.86 -2.78 -9.23
C ILE A 85 -8.44 -2.30 -8.97
N GLY A 86 -8.18 -1.78 -7.78
CA GLY A 86 -6.89 -1.23 -7.38
C GLY A 86 -6.77 -1.09 -5.88
N LEU A 87 -5.54 -0.84 -5.43
CA LEU A 87 -5.24 -0.56 -4.03
C LEU A 87 -4.40 0.71 -3.92
N LEU A 88 -4.71 1.54 -2.93
CA LEU A 88 -3.86 2.65 -2.51
C LEU A 88 -3.23 2.27 -1.16
N CYS A 89 -1.93 1.98 -1.17
CA CYS A 89 -1.17 1.67 0.02
C CYS A 89 -0.44 2.91 0.50
N ILE A 90 -0.60 3.25 1.77
CA ILE A 90 0.11 4.34 2.42
C ILE A 90 1.01 3.74 3.49
N ASN A 91 2.32 3.95 3.37
CA ASN A 91 3.35 3.37 4.22
C ASN A 91 4.12 4.50 4.91
N MET A 92 3.97 4.65 6.22
CA MET A 92 4.65 5.65 7.04
C MET A 92 5.85 5.03 7.74
N ASN A 93 7.04 5.58 7.50
CA ASN A 93 8.23 5.22 8.25
C ASN A 93 8.14 5.78 9.68
N LEU A 94 8.25 4.91 10.69
CA LEU A 94 8.15 5.27 12.11
C LEU A 94 9.50 5.46 12.79
N ASP A 95 10.61 5.13 12.12
CA ASP A 95 11.95 5.33 12.67
C ASP A 95 12.38 6.81 12.60
N VAL A 96 11.56 7.65 11.96
CA VAL A 96 11.77 9.08 11.86
C VAL A 96 10.90 9.85 12.87
N PRO A 97 11.40 10.95 13.46
CA PRO A 97 10.62 11.76 14.39
C PRO A 97 9.35 12.29 13.70
N ILE A 98 8.21 12.14 14.37
CA ILE A 98 6.98 12.84 14.01
C ILE A 98 7.13 14.27 14.54
N LEU A 99 7.75 15.14 13.74
CA LEU A 99 7.85 16.57 14.00
C LEU A 99 6.58 17.30 13.54
#